data_AF-A0A6I3DDV8-F1
#
_entry.id   AF-A0A6I3DDV8-F1
#
_cell.length_a   1.000
_cell.length_b   1.000
_cell.length_c   1.000
_cell.angle_alpha   90.00
_cell.angle_beta   90.00
_cell.angle_gamma   90.00
#
_symmetry.space_group_name_H-M   'P 1'
#
loop_
_entity.id
_entity.type
_entity.pdbx_description
1 polymer ?
#
loop_
_entity_poly.entity_id
_entity_poly.type
_entity_poly.pdbx_seq_one_letter_code
_entity_poly.pdbx_strand_id
1 'polypeptide(L)' 'MADLLDDIAGEIAKARELPLDQQPAAFEAIRQKLEAMIADSRPQDSE' A
#
# COMPACT_ATOMS: atom_id res chain seq x y z
N MET A 1 -7.32 -7.09 -9.22
CA MET A 1 -6.15 -6.18 -9.11
C MET A 1 -6.57 -4.71 -9.19
N ALA A 2 -7.53 -4.34 -10.06
CA ALA A 2 -8.10 -2.98 -10.10
C ALA A 2 -8.75 -2.56 -8.77
N ASP A 3 -9.60 -3.40 -8.16
CA ASP A 3 -10.28 -3.07 -6.89
C ASP A 3 -9.28 -2.85 -5.73
N LEU A 4 -8.16 -3.58 -5.74
CA LEU A 4 -7.09 -3.46 -4.77
C LEU A 4 -6.29 -2.17 -4.93
N LEU A 5 -6.11 -1.70 -6.17
CA LEU A 5 -5.46 -0.42 -6.45
C LEU A 5 -6.38 0.75 -6.07
N ASP A 6 -7.69 0.61 -6.25
CA ASP A 6 -8.69 1.59 -5.79
C ASP A 6 -8.72 1.69 -4.26
N ASP A 7 -8.60 0.57 -3.55
CA ASP A 7 -8.46 0.56 -2.08
C ASP A 7 -7.21 1.30 -1.62
N ILE A 8 -6.05 1.04 -2.25
CA ILE A 8 -4.79 1.74 -1.96
C ILE A 8 -4.91 3.25 -2.26
N ALA A 9 -5.56 3.63 -3.36
CA ALA A 9 -5.81 5.04 -3.68
C ALA A 9 -6.66 5.73 -2.61
N GLY A 10 -7.68 5.03 -2.07
CA GLY A 10 -8.47 5.50 -0.94
C GLY A 10 -7.66 5.67 0.35
N GLU A 11 -6.73 4.76 0.64
CA GLU A 11 -5.84 4.86 1.80
C GLU A 11 -4.84 6.03 1.64
N ILE A 12 -4.30 6.25 0.43
CA ILE A 12 -3.44 7.40 0.13
C ILE A 12 -4.20 8.71 0.33
N ALA A 13 -5.46 8.79 -0.11
CA ALA A 13 -6.29 9.98 0.08
C ALA A 13 -6.46 10.29 1.58
N LYS A 14 -6.80 9.29 2.40
CA LYS A 14 -6.92 9.42 3.86
C LYS A 14 -5.60 9.80 4.53
N ALA A 15 -4.48 9.21 4.10
CA ALA A 15 -3.16 9.51 4.65
C ALA A 15 -2.77 10.98 4.43
N ARG A 16 -3.19 11.60 3.32
CA ARG A 16 -2.94 13.02 3.03
C ARG A 16 -3.77 13.98 3.89
N GLU A 17 -4.87 13.51 4.45
CA GLU A 17 -5.72 14.30 5.36
C GLU A 17 -5.20 14.31 6.81
N LEU A 18 -4.23 13.44 7.13
CA LEU A 18 -3.61 13.39 8.46
C LEU A 18 -2.69 14.60 8.72
N PRO A 19 -2.46 14.95 9.99
CA PRO A 19 -1.40 15.88 10.39
C PRO A 19 -0.04 15.48 9.81
N LEU A 20 0.78 16.48 9.44
CA LEU A 20 2.07 16.26 8.75
C LEU A 20 3.04 15.34 9.51
N ASP A 21 2.97 15.31 10.84
CA ASP A 21 3.74 14.44 11.71
C ASP A 21 3.27 12.97 11.67
N GLN A 22 2.05 12.72 11.24
CA GLN A 22 1.42 11.39 11.15
C GLN A 22 1.41 10.82 9.72
N GLN A 23 1.51 11.67 8.69
CA GLN A 23 1.54 11.23 7.30
C GLN A 23 2.67 10.22 7.00
N PRO A 24 3.92 10.39 7.47
CA PRO A 24 4.99 9.46 7.14
C PRO A 24 4.70 8.02 7.59
N ALA A 25 4.15 7.85 8.80
CA ALA A 25 3.79 6.55 9.32
C ALA A 25 2.63 5.90 8.53
N ALA A 26 1.65 6.70 8.11
CA ALA A 26 0.54 6.21 7.29
C ALA A 26 0.99 5.79 5.89
N PHE A 27 1.88 6.56 5.24
CA PHE A 27 2.44 6.19 3.95
C PHE A 27 3.35 4.95 4.03
N GLU A 28 4.10 4.79 5.12
CA GLU A 28 4.91 3.60 5.36
C GLU A 28 4.05 2.34 5.48
N ALA A 29 2.90 2.41 6.16
CA ALA A 29 1.95 1.30 6.23
C ALA A 29 1.39 0.91 4.86
N ILE A 30 1.04 1.90 4.03
CA ILE A 30 0.57 1.67 2.65
C ILE A 30 1.68 1.03 1.80
N ARG A 31 2.94 1.48 1.94
CA ARG A 31 4.10 0.91 1.27
C ARG A 31 4.28 -0.57 1.62
N GLN A 32 4.25 -0.91 2.92
CA GLN A 32 4.41 -2.29 3.37
C GLN A 32 3.30 -3.21 2.84
N LYS A 33 2.06 -2.71 2.78
CA LYS A 33 0.92 -3.44 2.19
C LYS A 33 1.13 -3.71 0.70
N LEU A 34 1.59 -2.72 -0.06
CA LEU A 34 1.95 -2.88 -1.48
C LEU A 34 3.08 -3.90 -1.67
N GLU A 35 4.13 -3.84 -0.84
CA GLU A 35 5.25 -4.77 -0.91
C GLU A 35 4.82 -6.21 -0.63
N ALA A 36 4.00 -6.42 0.40
CA ALA A 36 3.44 -7.73 0.71
C ALA A 36 2.60 -8.28 -0.44
N MET A 37 1.76 -7.44 -1.05
CA MET A 37 0.96 -7.85 -2.21
C MET A 37 1.81 -8.21 -3.43
N ILE A 38 2.88 -7.45 -3.71
CA ILE A 38 3.81 -7.75 -4.80
C ILE A 38 4.56 -9.06 -4.53
N ALA A 39 4.98 -9.29 -3.28
CA ALA A 39 5.66 -10.51 -2.88
C ALA A 39 4.74 -11.75 -3.00
N ASP A 40 3.46 -11.61 -2.64
CA ASP A 40 2.45 -12.67 -2.74
C ASP A 40 2.00 -12.93 -4.19
N SER A 41 1.96 -11.88 -5.02
CA SER A 41 1.61 -11.97 -6.45
C SER A 41 2.76 -12.43 -7.35
N ARG A 42 3.99 -12.50 -6.82
CA ARG A 42 5.12 -13.05 -7.55
C ARG A 42 4.86 -14.55 -7.70
N PRO A 43 4.70 -15.11 -8.92
CA PRO A 43 4.73 -16.55 -9.06
C PRO A 43 6.01 -17.01 -8.37
N GLN A 44 5.91 -18.03 -7.53
CA GLN A 44 7.10 -18.73 -7.10
C GLN A 44 7.75 -19.21 -8.40
N ASP A 45 8.77 -18.48 -8.88
CA ASP A 45 9.78 -19.00 -9.80
C ASP A 45 10.39 -20.18 -9.06
N SER A 46 9.67 -21.29 -9.16
CA SER A 46 10.09 -22.61 -8.80
C SER A 46 10.94 -23.03 -9.98
N GLU A 47 12.23 -22.75 -9.91
CA GLU A 47 13.30 -23.50 -10.60
C GLU A 47 14.68 -23.13 -10.03
#